data_AF-A0A1J1ITC1-F1
#
_entry.id   AF-A0A1J1ITC1-F1
#
_cell.length_a   1.000
_cell.length_b   1.000
_cell.length_c   1.000
_cell.angle_alpha   90.00
_cell.angle_beta   90.00
_cell.angle_gamma   90.00
#
_symmetry.space_group_name_H-M   'P 1'
#
loop_
_entity.id
_entity.type
_entity.pdbx_description
1 polymer ?
#
loop_
_entity_poly.entity_id
_entity_poly.type
_entity_poly.pdbx_seq_one_letter_code
_entity_poly.pdbx_strand_id
1 'polypeptide(L)'
;MVSCKNVFLTLTLVVIASNQCECGVYSLIRDLLQWNVAGIPIIHKTVKWDFDPEVSQKRREQFFELHGYRAGKYLERIGLGIDGKQRERAYQHAIRDQGKLQGLSILQP
;
A
#
# COMPACT_ATOMS: atom_id res chain seq x y z
N MET A 1 60.18 -25.18 16.19
CA MET A 1 58.97 -24.93 17.02
C MET A 1 58.21 -23.78 16.39
N VAL A 2 57.07 -24.04 15.75
CA VAL A 2 56.22 -22.98 15.18
C VAL A 2 55.52 -22.29 16.35
N SER A 3 55.76 -21.00 16.54
CA SER A 3 55.19 -20.24 17.64
C SER A 3 53.68 -20.09 17.48
N CYS A 4 52.88 -20.37 18.52
CA CYS A 4 51.42 -20.31 18.49
C CYS A 4 50.87 -18.97 17.97
N LYS A 5 51.61 -17.87 18.17
CA LYS A 5 51.29 -16.56 17.61
C LYS A 5 51.26 -16.56 16.07
N ASN A 6 52.21 -17.24 15.45
CA ASN A 6 52.31 -17.31 14.00
C ASN A 6 51.22 -18.24 13.42
N VAL A 7 50.83 -19.29 14.16
CA VAL A 7 49.70 -20.16 13.78
C VAL A 7 48.37 -19.41 13.86
N PHE A 8 48.15 -18.61 14.90
CA PHE A 8 46.95 -17.79 15.02
C PHE A 8 46.89 -16.69 13.93
N LEU A 9 48.03 -16.07 13.62
CA LEU A 9 48.12 -15.06 12.56
C LEU A 9 47.86 -15.68 11.18
N THR A 10 48.40 -16.86 10.89
CA THR A 10 48.14 -17.54 9.61
C THR A 10 46.70 -18.03 9.51
N LEU A 11 46.13 -18.53 10.60
CA LEU A 11 44.73 -18.98 10.64
C LEU A 11 43.75 -17.81 10.41
N THR A 12 44.00 -16.66 11.04
CA THR A 12 43.18 -15.45 10.85
C THR A 12 43.29 -14.89 9.44
N LEU A 13 44.48 -14.88 8.84
CA LEU A 13 44.68 -14.48 7.44
C LEU A 13 43.94 -15.40 6.45
N VAL A 14 43.94 -16.72 6.68
CA VAL A 14 43.24 -17.69 5.83
C VAL A 14 41.72 -17.50 5.90
N VAL A 15 41.17 -17.23 7.08
CA VAL A 15 39.72 -16.99 7.26
C VAL A 15 39.27 -15.71 6.55
N ILE A 16 40.07 -14.65 6.60
CA ILE A 16 39.77 -13.38 5.90
C ILE A 16 39.85 -13.56 4.37
N ALA A 17 40.81 -14.36 3.88
CA ALA A 17 40.94 -14.67 2.46
C ALA A 17 39.80 -15.57 1.93
N SER A 18 39.28 -16.50 2.74
CA SER A 18 38.17 -17.37 2.34
C SER A 18 36.81 -16.65 2.25
N ASN A 19 36.64 -15.52 2.94
CA ASN A 19 35.40 -14.74 2.92
C ASN A 19 35.22 -13.89 1.65
N GLN A 20 36.19 -13.84 0.74
CA GLN A 20 36.10 -13.09 -0.51
C GLN A 20 35.58 -13.91 -1.70
N CYS A 21 35.33 -15.21 -1.50
CA CYS A 21 34.71 -16.05 -2.52
C CYS A 21 33.19 -16.00 -2.40
N GLU A 22 32.58 -14.84 -2.65
CA GLU A 22 31.20 -14.83 -3.09
C GLU A 22 31.16 -15.49 -4.46
N CYS A 23 30.94 -16.80 -4.45
CA CYS A 23 30.78 -17.63 -5.63
C CYS A 23 29.77 -16.93 -6.54
N GLY A 24 30.20 -16.45 -7.72
CA GLY A 24 29.38 -15.60 -8.59
C GLY A 24 28.03 -16.21 -8.97
N VAL A 25 27.90 -17.53 -8.86
CA VAL A 25 26.62 -18.23 -9.03
C VAL A 25 25.65 -17.98 -7.87
N TYR A 26 26.14 -17.96 -6.63
CA TYR A 26 25.31 -17.64 -5.46
C TYR A 26 24.83 -16.19 -5.49
N SER A 27 25.70 -15.23 -5.83
CA SER A 27 25.31 -13.83 -5.95
C SER A 27 24.28 -13.64 -7.07
N LEU A 28 24.47 -14.28 -8.23
CA LEU A 28 23.49 -14.25 -9.32
C LEU A 28 22.13 -14.85 -8.93
N ILE A 29 22.11 -16.00 -8.27
CA ILE A 29 20.85 -16.63 -7.82
C ILE A 29 20.15 -15.76 -6.77
N ARG A 30 20.91 -15.25 -5.80
CA ARG A 30 20.40 -14.32 -4.79
C ARG A 30 19.79 -13.09 -5.43
N ASP A 31 20.50 -12.48 -6.38
CA ASP A 31 20.05 -11.25 -7.04
C ASP A 31 18.84 -11.52 -7.92
N LEU A 32 18.81 -12.61 -8.69
CA LEU A 32 17.63 -12.99 -9.48
C LEU A 32 16.39 -13.24 -8.61
N LEU A 33 16.54 -13.98 -7.52
CA LEU A 33 15.43 -14.22 -6.59
C LEU A 33 14.97 -12.93 -5.93
N GLN A 34 15.89 -12.10 -5.46
CA GLN A 34 15.54 -10.84 -4.80
C GLN A 34 14.79 -9.90 -5.74
N TRP A 35 15.22 -9.77 -7.00
CA TRP A 35 14.59 -8.87 -7.96
C TRP A 35 13.23 -9.37 -8.45
N ASN A 36 13.03 -10.68 -8.56
CA ASN A 36 11.79 -11.26 -9.09
C ASN A 36 10.74 -11.59 -8.02
N VAL A 37 11.16 -12.07 -6.85
CA VAL A 37 10.25 -12.53 -5.79
C VAL A 37 9.98 -11.43 -4.77
N ALA A 38 11.02 -10.69 -4.37
CA ALA A 38 10.91 -9.65 -3.35
C ALA A 38 10.74 -8.24 -3.94
N GLY A 39 10.92 -8.07 -5.25
CA GLY A 39 10.97 -6.78 -5.94
C GLY A 39 12.29 -6.04 -5.67
N ILE A 40 12.50 -4.93 -6.39
CA ILE A 40 13.59 -3.98 -6.06
C ILE A 40 13.46 -3.68 -4.56
N PRO A 41 14.55 -3.67 -3.76
CA PRO A 41 14.51 -3.15 -2.40
C PRO A 41 14.22 -1.64 -2.49
N ILE A 42 12.96 -1.30 -2.72
CA ILE A 42 12.45 0.06 -2.66
C ILE A 42 12.51 0.37 -1.18
N ILE A 43 13.58 1.09 -0.80
CA ILE A 43 13.73 1.73 0.49
C ILE A 43 12.40 2.41 0.75
N HIS A 44 11.65 1.93 1.75
CA HIS A 44 10.38 2.51 2.13
C HIS A 44 10.66 3.99 2.38
N LYS A 45 10.23 4.87 1.48
CA LYS A 45 10.40 6.31 1.69
C LYS A 45 9.58 6.63 2.92
N THR A 46 10.23 7.06 3.99
CA THR A 46 9.54 7.56 5.17
C THR A 46 8.82 8.84 4.76
N VAL A 47 7.56 8.70 4.37
CA VAL A 47 6.69 9.84 4.10
C VAL A 47 6.07 10.24 5.42
N LYS A 48 6.37 11.45 5.89
CA LYS A 48 5.64 12.05 7.01
C LYS A 48 4.32 12.60 6.46
N TRP A 49 3.22 12.05 6.95
CA TRP A 49 1.88 12.60 6.74
C TRP A 49 1.49 13.39 7.98
N ASP A 50 0.95 14.60 7.77
CA ASP A 50 0.28 15.34 8.82
C ASP A 50 -1.13 14.76 8.98
N PHE A 51 -1.29 13.86 9.94
CA PHE A 51 -2.56 13.20 10.19
C PHE A 51 -3.38 14.03 11.18
N ASP A 52 -4.36 14.78 10.67
CA ASP A 52 -5.39 15.40 11.50
C ASP A 52 -6.59 14.42 11.61
N PRO A 53 -6.89 13.86 12.80
CA PRO A 53 -8.01 12.95 12.99
C PRO A 53 -9.38 13.62 12.72
N GLU A 54 -9.47 14.94 12.84
CA GLU A 54 -10.71 15.71 12.68
C GLU A 54 -10.91 16.21 11.26
N VAL A 55 -9.92 16.05 10.37
CA VAL A 55 -9.97 16.60 9.00
C VAL A 55 -11.21 16.13 8.23
N SER A 56 -11.67 14.92 8.52
CA SER A 56 -12.85 14.34 7.88
C SER A 56 -14.16 15.05 8.28
N GLN A 57 -14.26 15.52 9.52
CA GLN A 57 -15.43 16.26 10.02
C GLN A 57 -15.45 17.67 9.44
N LYS A 58 -14.32 18.38 9.51
CA LYS A 58 -14.15 19.73 8.96
C LYS A 58 -14.46 19.77 7.45
N ARG A 59 -13.95 18.79 6.68
CA ARG A 59 -14.23 18.71 5.23
C ARG A 59 -15.66 18.32 4.92
N ARG A 60 -16.33 17.55 5.78
CA ARG A 60 -17.75 17.24 5.61
C ARG A 60 -18.59 18.52 5.74
N GLU A 61 -18.36 19.32 6.77
CA GLU A 61 -19.06 20.59 6.99
C GLU A 61 -18.88 21.51 5.78
N GLN A 62 -17.63 21.75 5.36
CA GLN A 62 -17.31 22.55 4.17
C GLN A 62 -18.00 22.04 2.90
N PHE A 63 -18.09 20.72 2.72
CA PHE A 63 -18.76 20.12 1.59
C PHE A 63 -20.28 20.41 1.59
N PHE A 64 -20.93 20.29 2.75
CA PHE A 64 -22.35 20.60 2.89
C PHE A 64 -22.65 22.10 2.80
N GLU A 65 -21.75 22.97 3.28
CA GLU A 65 -21.85 24.41 3.08
C GLU A 65 -21.79 24.78 1.59
N LEU A 66 -20.88 24.17 0.84
CA LEU A 66 -20.69 24.45 -0.59
C LEU A 66 -21.85 23.93 -1.46
N HIS A 67 -22.35 22.72 -1.19
CA HIS A 67 -23.35 22.07 -2.05
C HIS A 67 -24.78 22.18 -1.52
N GLY A 68 -24.97 22.65 -0.29
CA GLY A 68 -26.26 22.82 0.37
C GLY A 68 -27.12 21.55 0.30
N TYR A 69 -28.41 21.72 -0.02
CA TYR A 69 -29.36 20.62 -0.09
C TYR A 69 -29.01 19.55 -1.15
N ARG A 70 -28.19 19.90 -2.16
CA ARG A 70 -27.81 18.98 -3.26
C ARG A 70 -26.62 18.10 -2.92
N ALA A 71 -25.96 18.33 -1.78
CA ALA A 71 -24.83 17.56 -1.30
C ALA A 71 -25.08 16.03 -1.36
N GLY A 72 -26.25 15.58 -0.88
CA GLY A 72 -26.60 14.15 -0.90
C GLY A 72 -26.63 13.55 -2.31
N LYS A 73 -27.30 14.23 -3.25
CA LYS A 73 -27.37 13.80 -4.66
C LYS A 73 -26.01 13.84 -5.36
N TYR A 74 -25.13 14.76 -4.94
CA TYR A 74 -23.77 14.86 -5.47
C TYR A 74 -22.90 13.69 -4.99
N LEU A 75 -22.95 13.35 -3.70
CA LEU A 75 -22.25 12.18 -3.14
C LEU A 75 -22.70 10.88 -3.81
N GLU A 76 -24.01 10.72 -4.01
CA GLU A 76 -24.56 9.57 -4.73
C GLU A 76 -23.98 9.50 -6.15
N ARG A 77 -23.95 10.62 -6.88
CA ARG A 77 -23.42 10.66 -8.25
C ARG A 77 -21.92 10.34 -8.31
N ILE A 78 -21.13 10.78 -7.34
CA ILE A 78 -19.70 10.40 -7.24
C ILE A 78 -19.57 8.88 -7.15
N GLY A 79 -20.38 8.23 -6.31
CA GLY A 79 -20.37 6.78 -6.13
C GLY A 79 -20.82 6.00 -7.37
N LEU A 80 -21.65 6.61 -8.22
CA LEU A 80 -22.16 5.98 -9.45
C LEU A 80 -21.22 6.06 -10.65
N GLY A 81 -20.09 6.78 -10.60
CA GLY A 81 -19.13 6.89 -11.71
C GLY A 81 -19.56 7.79 -12.88
N ILE A 82 -18.62 8.05 -13.81
CA ILE A 82 -18.79 9.03 -14.92
C ILE A 82 -18.93 8.41 -16.32
N ASP A 83 -18.86 7.09 -16.44
CA ASP A 83 -18.83 6.34 -17.70
C ASP A 83 -20.23 6.07 -18.33
N GLY A 84 -21.28 6.72 -17.85
CA GLY A 84 -22.64 6.59 -18.39
C GLY A 84 -23.44 5.40 -17.87
N LYS A 85 -22.85 4.52 -17.04
CA LYS A 85 -23.50 3.32 -16.47
C LYS A 85 -24.15 3.56 -15.10
N GLN A 86 -24.47 4.81 -14.76
CA GLN A 86 -24.95 5.17 -13.42
C GLN A 86 -26.24 4.46 -13.04
N ARG A 87 -27.17 4.25 -14.00
CA ARG A 87 -28.44 3.56 -13.72
C ARG A 87 -28.25 2.09 -13.37
N GLU A 88 -27.37 1.40 -14.10
CA GLU A 88 -27.06 -0.01 -13.85
C GLU A 88 -26.44 -0.18 -12.45
N ARG A 89 -25.49 0.70 -12.09
CA ARG A 89 -24.88 0.69 -10.76
C ARG A 89 -25.86 1.03 -9.65
N ALA A 90 -26.71 2.03 -9.87
CA ALA A 90 -27.75 2.38 -8.90
C ALA A 90 -28.68 1.20 -8.64
N TYR A 91 -29.07 0.46 -9.69
CA TYR A 91 -29.85 -0.75 -9.56
C TYR A 91 -29.10 -1.86 -8.79
N GLN A 92 -27.83 -2.09 -9.10
CA GLN A 92 -26.99 -3.04 -8.37
C GLN A 92 -26.84 -2.68 -6.89
N HIS A 93 -26.69 -1.39 -6.58
CA HIS A 93 -26.64 -0.90 -5.19
C HIS A 93 -27.97 -1.11 -4.49
N ALA A 94 -29.10 -0.82 -5.16
CA ALA A 94 -30.43 -1.07 -4.60
C ALA A 94 -30.66 -2.56 -4.27
N ILE A 95 -30.21 -3.48 -5.13
CA ILE A 95 -30.26 -4.93 -4.85
C ILE A 95 -29.38 -5.27 -3.65
N ARG A 96 -28.13 -4.77 -3.60
CA ARG A 96 -27.20 -5.03 -2.49
C ARG A 96 -27.74 -4.56 -1.15
N ASP A 97 -28.43 -3.42 -1.17
CA ASP A 97 -28.94 -2.73 0.01
C ASP A 97 -30.35 -3.19 0.37
N GLN A 98 -30.96 -4.07 -0.43
CA GLN A 98 -32.25 -4.70 -0.12
C GLN A 98 -32.16 -5.44 1.23
N GLY A 99 -33.05 -5.07 2.16
CA GLY A 99 -33.08 -5.62 3.52
C GLY A 99 -32.01 -5.06 4.47
N LYS A 100 -31.19 -4.09 4.02
CA LYS A 100 -30.23 -3.34 4.84
C LYS A 100 -30.73 -1.90 4.98
N LEU A 101 -30.33 -1.21 6.06
CA LEU A 101 -30.65 0.21 6.30
C LEU A 101 -32.15 0.56 6.47
N GLN A 102 -32.91 -0.24 7.22
CA GLN A 102 -34.30 0.07 7.66
C GLN A 102 -35.29 0.50 6.55
N GLY A 103 -35.02 0.18 5.28
CA GLY A 103 -35.93 0.49 4.16
C GLY A 103 -35.85 1.92 3.60
N LEU A 104 -34.79 2.68 3.91
CA LEU A 104 -34.59 4.00 3.29
C LEU A 104 -34.12 3.84 1.83
N SER A 105 -35.02 4.00 0.85
CA SER A 105 -34.63 4.04 -0.56
C SER A 105 -34.33 5.48 -0.99
N ILE A 106 -33.09 5.73 -1.43
CA ILE A 106 -32.63 7.03 -1.97
C ILE A 106 -33.20 7.35 -3.36
N LEU A 107 -33.89 6.39 -3.99
CA LEU A 107 -34.51 6.52 -5.31
C LEU A 107 -36.03 6.76 -5.22
N GLN A 108 -36.49 7.59 -4.30
CA GLN A 108 -37.84 8.16 -4.38
C GLN A 108 -37.78 9.40 -5.30
N PRO A 109 -38.77 9.57 -6.20
CA PRO A 109 -38.76 10.62 -7.22
C PRO A 109 -38.70 12.04 -6.65
#